data_AF-A0A246JNS8-F1
#
_entry.id   AF-A0A246JNS8-F1
#
_cell.length_a   1.000
_cell.length_b   1.000
_cell.length_c   1.000
_cell.angle_alpha   90.00
_cell.angle_beta   90.00
_cell.angle_gamma   90.00
#
_symmetry.space_group_name_H-M   'P 1'
#
loop_
_entity.id
_entity.type
_entity.pdbx_description
1 polymer ?
#
loop_
_entity_poly.entity_id
_entity_poly.type
_entity_poly.pdbx_seq_one_letter_code
_entity_poly.pdbx_strand_id
1 'polypeptide(L)'
;MTWPAAITLAIAVLGAVLGMLNTWNSINDRRVRIRVVPKWSIAPGFSGMAIEVVNLSAFAITISEIGFTIGRSRGPLPRRAPIPGQMFVDGTDLPIKLDRHGSFSGTFYTNGLEDLDIGKAYALTTSGVIRYGKSPALKQWIAGLKRGA
;
A
#
# COMPACT_ATOMS: atom_id res chain seq x y z
N MET A 1 -8.52 42.59 -35.50
CA MET A 1 -8.74 41.14 -35.70
C MET A 1 -10.13 40.94 -36.26
N THR A 2 -10.30 40.10 -37.29
CA THR A 2 -11.64 39.76 -37.77
C THR A 2 -12.34 38.92 -36.68
N TRP A 3 -13.62 39.17 -36.44
CA TRP A 3 -14.43 38.46 -35.45
C TRP A 3 -14.34 36.92 -35.55
N PRO A 4 -14.29 36.31 -36.75
CA PRO A 4 -14.08 34.87 -36.90
C PRO A 4 -12.73 34.39 -36.33
N ALA A 5 -11.65 35.16 -36.52
CA ALA A 5 -10.33 34.78 -36.04
C ALA A 5 -10.24 34.77 -34.51
N ALA A 6 -10.96 35.67 -33.84
CA ALA A 6 -11.04 35.69 -32.38
C ALA A 6 -11.76 34.44 -31.83
N ILE A 7 -12.86 34.02 -32.48
CA ILE A 7 -13.60 32.80 -32.12
C ILE A 7 -12.74 31.55 -32.35
N THR A 8 -12.07 31.45 -33.49
CA THR A 8 -11.18 30.31 -33.79
C THR A 8 -10.06 30.20 -32.77
N LEU A 9 -9.43 31.32 -32.40
CA LEU A 9 -8.37 31.34 -31.39
C LEU A 9 -8.90 30.91 -30.01
N ALA A 10 -10.08 31.39 -29.60
CA ALA A 10 -10.69 30.99 -28.34
C ALA A 10 -10.99 29.48 -28.28
N ILE A 11 -11.55 28.92 -29.35
CA ILE A 11 -11.82 27.48 -29.44
C ILE A 11 -10.51 26.67 -29.43
N ALA A 12 -9.48 27.14 -30.14
CA ALA A 12 -8.18 26.48 -30.16
C ALA A 12 -7.53 26.45 -28.76
N VAL A 13 -7.58 27.55 -28.01
CA VAL A 13 -7.07 27.62 -26.64
C VAL A 13 -7.85 26.69 -25.71
N LEU A 14 -9.19 26.70 -25.78
CA LEU A 14 -10.02 25.80 -24.98
C LEU A 14 -9.72 24.32 -25.28
N GLY A 15 -9.59 23.96 -26.56
CA GLY A 15 -9.22 22.61 -26.97
C GLY A 15 -7.84 22.20 -26.45
N ALA A 16 -6.86 23.10 -26.51
CA ALA A 16 -5.52 22.86 -25.99
C ALA A 16 -5.52 22.63 -24.47
N VAL A 17 -6.25 23.46 -23.70
CA VAL A 17 -6.38 23.30 -22.24
C VAL A 17 -7.07 21.99 -21.90
N LEU A 18 -8.17 21.65 -22.57
CA LEU A 18 -8.90 20.41 -22.32
C LEU A 18 -8.04 19.18 -22.65
N GLY A 19 -7.25 19.25 -23.73
CA GLY A 19 -6.26 18.25 -24.09
C GLY A 19 -5.24 18.03 -22.98
N MET A 20 -4.62 19.11 -22.48
CA MET A 20 -3.65 19.01 -21.38
C MET A 20 -4.25 18.40 -20.11
N LEU A 21 -5.44 18.84 -19.71
CA LEU A 21 -6.13 18.31 -18.52
C LEU A 21 -6.41 16.81 -18.66
N ASN A 22 -6.90 16.37 -19.82
CA ASN A 22 -7.19 14.96 -20.07
C ASN A 22 -5.91 14.12 -20.08
N THR A 23 -4.82 14.62 -20.67
CA THR A 23 -3.52 13.96 -20.64
C THR A 23 -2.98 13.83 -19.23
N TRP A 24 -3.07 14.87 -18.40
CA TRP A 24 -2.66 14.78 -17.00
C TRP A 24 -3.47 13.77 -16.20
N ASN A 25 -4.79 13.73 -16.40
CA ASN A 25 -5.62 12.73 -15.71
C ASN A 25 -5.24 11.30 -16.14
N SER A 26 -5.04 11.07 -17.44
CA SER A 26 -4.62 9.75 -17.97
C SER A 26 -3.28 9.30 -17.40
N ILE A 27 -2.30 10.21 -17.27
CA ILE A 27 -1.00 9.89 -16.67
C ILE A 27 -1.16 9.57 -15.17
N ASN A 28 -2.03 10.30 -14.48
CA ASN A 28 -2.27 10.11 -13.06
C ASN A 28 -2.94 8.77 -12.75
N ASP A 29 -3.89 8.35 -13.59
CA ASP A 29 -4.65 7.09 -13.47
C ASP A 29 -3.80 5.85 -13.70
N ARG A 30 -2.68 5.97 -14.43
CA ARG A 30 -1.72 4.88 -14.68
C ARG A 30 -0.79 4.61 -13.48
N ARG A 31 -0.78 5.48 -12.46
CA ARG A 31 0.09 5.29 -11.29
C ARG A 31 -0.51 4.29 -10.32
N VAL A 32 0.31 3.31 -9.92
CA VAL A 32 -0.04 2.37 -8.84
C VAL A 32 -0.13 3.13 -7.51
N ARG A 33 -1.29 3.05 -6.88
CA ARG A 33 -1.59 3.66 -5.58
C ARG A 33 -2.11 2.60 -4.64
N ILE A 34 -1.43 2.42 -3.52
CA ILE A 34 -1.77 1.40 -2.53
C ILE A 34 -1.66 2.05 -1.17
N ARG A 35 -2.62 1.74 -0.30
CA ARG A 35 -2.58 2.11 1.10
C ARG A 35 -2.36 0.85 1.92
N VAL A 36 -1.39 0.92 2.83
CA VAL A 36 -1.06 -0.16 3.77
C VAL A 36 -1.41 0.33 5.17
N VAL A 37 -2.24 -0.41 5.89
CA VAL A 37 -2.72 -0.06 7.23
C VAL A 37 -2.53 -1.26 8.16
N PRO A 38 -1.57 -1.21 9.08
CA PRO A 38 -1.48 -2.21 10.13
C PRO A 38 -2.61 -1.99 11.16
N LYS A 39 -3.33 -3.05 11.52
CA LYS A 39 -4.46 -3.03 12.47
C LYS A 39 -4.27 -4.10 13.53
N TRP A 40 -4.90 -3.93 14.69
CA TRP A 40 -5.12 -5.01 15.63
C TRP A 40 -6.25 -5.90 15.09
N SER A 41 -6.06 -7.22 15.18
CA SER A 41 -7.08 -8.20 14.82
C SER A 41 -7.34 -9.10 16.02
N ILE A 42 -8.61 -9.20 16.39
CA ILE A 42 -9.10 -10.02 17.50
C ILE A 42 -10.18 -10.91 16.91
N ALA A 43 -9.97 -12.22 16.99
CA ALA A 43 -10.94 -13.24 16.61
C ALA A 43 -11.00 -14.30 17.73
N PRO A 44 -12.07 -15.12 17.81
CA PRO A 44 -12.14 -16.19 18.81
C PRO A 44 -10.93 -17.13 18.70
N GLY A 45 -10.10 -17.17 19.75
CA GLY A 45 -8.85 -17.96 19.77
C GLY A 45 -7.64 -17.32 19.09
N PHE A 46 -7.75 -16.09 18.60
CA PHE A 46 -6.65 -15.35 17.97
C PHE A 46 -6.61 -13.89 18.42
N SER A 47 -5.45 -13.45 18.91
CA SER A 47 -5.15 -12.03 19.13
C SER A 47 -3.81 -11.74 18.48
N GLY A 48 -3.78 -10.79 17.55
CA GLY A 48 -2.57 -10.46 16.83
C GLY A 48 -2.72 -9.24 15.94
N MET A 49 -1.83 -9.16 14.96
CA MET A 49 -1.78 -8.05 14.03
C MET A 49 -2.34 -8.46 12.66
N ALA A 50 -2.92 -7.51 11.96
CA ALA A 50 -3.29 -7.63 10.57
C ALA A 50 -2.67 -6.50 9.76
N ILE A 51 -2.30 -6.78 8.52
CA ILE A 51 -1.89 -5.77 7.55
C ILE A 51 -2.98 -5.70 6.49
N GLU A 52 -3.71 -4.60 6.49
CA GLU A 52 -4.68 -4.29 5.44
C GLU A 52 -3.98 -3.58 4.29
N VAL A 53 -4.22 -4.07 3.07
CA VAL A 53 -3.76 -3.50 1.82
C VAL A 53 -4.97 -3.13 0.99
N VAL A 54 -5.07 -1.84 0.64
CA VAL A 54 -6.17 -1.29 -0.16
C VAL A 54 -5.63 -0.79 -1.49
N ASN A 55 -6.22 -1.26 -2.59
CA ASN A 55 -5.92 -0.77 -3.93
C ASN A 55 -6.60 0.59 -4.16
N LEU A 56 -5.84 1.66 -4.25
CA LEU A 56 -6.33 3.00 -4.60
C LEU A 56 -6.11 3.35 -6.08
N SER A 57 -5.62 2.40 -6.87
CA SER A 57 -5.37 2.57 -8.30
C SER A 57 -6.67 2.46 -9.09
N ALA A 58 -6.71 3.01 -10.30
CA ALA A 58 -7.86 2.89 -11.20
C ALA A 58 -7.99 1.51 -11.87
N PHE A 59 -7.03 0.61 -11.63
CA PHE A 59 -6.91 -0.71 -12.25
C PHE A 59 -6.55 -1.79 -11.21
N ALA A 60 -6.75 -3.05 -11.57
CA ALA A 60 -6.42 -4.18 -10.70
C ALA A 60 -4.90 -4.31 -10.51
N ILE A 61 -4.49 -4.64 -9.28
CA ILE A 61 -3.08 -4.84 -8.92
C ILE A 61 -2.90 -6.21 -8.29
N THR A 62 -1.68 -6.74 -8.34
CA THR A 62 -1.35 -7.99 -7.65
C THR A 62 -0.35 -7.71 -6.55
N ILE A 63 -0.68 -8.11 -5.32
CA ILE A 63 0.21 -8.02 -4.15
C ILE A 63 1.00 -9.32 -4.09
N SER A 64 2.32 -9.23 -4.13
CA SER A 64 3.22 -10.39 -4.08
C SER A 64 3.79 -10.64 -2.70
N GLU A 65 3.93 -9.61 -1.87
CA GLU A 65 4.56 -9.72 -0.55
C GLU A 65 4.00 -8.64 0.38
N ILE A 66 3.74 -9.00 1.64
CA ILE A 66 3.45 -8.06 2.72
C ILE A 66 4.34 -8.37 3.91
N GLY A 67 4.62 -7.37 4.74
CA GLY A 67 5.41 -7.60 5.94
C GLY A 67 5.83 -6.32 6.65
N PHE A 68 6.95 -6.39 7.37
CA PHE A 68 7.50 -5.27 8.13
C PHE A 68 8.92 -4.93 7.70
N THR A 69 9.30 -3.67 7.83
CA THR A 69 10.71 -3.30 7.78
C THR A 69 11.38 -3.67 9.10
N ILE A 70 12.61 -4.20 9.06
CA ILE A 70 13.40 -4.52 10.26
C ILE A 70 14.60 -3.57 10.37
N GLY A 71 14.89 -3.14 11.59
CA GLY A 71 16.07 -2.37 11.95
C GLY A 71 16.05 -0.93 11.46
N ARG A 72 17.03 -0.17 11.90
CA ARG A 72 17.39 1.11 11.29
C ARG A 72 18.21 0.84 10.04
N SER A 73 17.57 0.92 8.88
CA SER A 73 18.29 0.84 7.60
C SER A 73 19.42 1.87 7.57
N ARG A 74 20.68 1.42 7.50
CA ARG A 74 21.85 2.27 7.24
C ARG A 74 22.14 2.42 5.73
N GLY A 75 21.28 1.87 4.86
CA GLY A 75 21.39 1.95 3.40
C GLY A 75 20.06 2.36 2.71
N PRO A 76 20.06 2.51 1.37
CA PRO A 76 18.92 3.04 0.61
C PRO A 76 17.69 2.12 0.63
N LEU A 77 17.84 0.83 0.95
CA LEU A 77 16.75 -0.13 1.04
C LEU A 77 16.62 -0.68 2.46
N PRO A 78 15.46 -0.48 3.13
CA PRO A 78 15.23 -1.07 4.44
C PRO A 78 15.22 -2.59 4.36
N ARG A 79 15.82 -3.24 5.37
CA ARG A 79 15.67 -4.70 5.55
C ARG A 79 14.19 -5.02 5.75
N ARG A 80 13.74 -6.15 5.21
CA ARG A 80 12.33 -6.56 5.18
C ARG A 80 12.18 -7.92 5.85
N ALA A 81 11.16 -8.05 6.69
CA ALA A 81 10.59 -9.30 7.16
C ALA A 81 9.31 -9.55 6.35
N PRO A 82 9.37 -10.35 5.27
CA PRO A 82 8.15 -10.82 4.62
C PRO A 82 7.40 -11.76 5.57
N ILE A 83 6.08 -11.67 5.58
CA ILE A 83 5.23 -12.61 6.31
C ILE A 83 4.96 -13.78 5.36
N PRO A 84 5.47 -14.99 5.66
CA PRO A 84 5.25 -16.16 4.80
C PRO A 84 3.79 -16.62 4.88
N GLY A 85 3.33 -17.28 3.81
CA GLY A 85 1.95 -17.80 3.70
C GLY A 85 1.47 -18.58 4.94
N GLN A 86 2.38 -19.36 5.53
CA GLN A 86 2.13 -20.19 6.72
C GLN A 86 1.80 -19.40 8.01
N MET A 87 2.17 -18.12 8.07
CA MET A 87 1.87 -17.27 9.22
C MET A 87 0.49 -16.61 9.12
N PHE A 88 -0.19 -16.67 7.96
CA PHE A 88 -1.54 -16.15 7.83
C PHE A 88 -2.55 -17.07 8.52
N VAL A 89 -3.32 -16.49 9.43
CA VAL A 89 -4.42 -17.18 10.14
C VAL A 89 -5.53 -17.55 9.15
N ASP A 90 -5.77 -16.69 8.17
CA ASP A 90 -6.85 -16.81 7.21
C ASP A 90 -6.51 -17.81 6.06
N GLY A 91 -5.35 -18.48 6.15
CA GLY A 91 -4.86 -19.43 5.13
C GLY A 91 -4.62 -18.79 3.77
N THR A 92 -4.55 -17.47 3.70
CA THR A 92 -4.35 -16.76 2.43
C THR A 92 -2.93 -16.94 1.95
N ASP A 93 -2.78 -17.24 0.66
CA ASP A 93 -1.48 -17.30 0.02
C ASP A 93 -1.26 -16.07 -0.88
N LEU A 94 -0.01 -15.64 -0.96
CA LEU A 94 0.42 -14.56 -1.86
C LEU A 94 1.15 -15.19 -3.04
N PRO A 95 0.93 -14.73 -4.28
CA PRO A 95 0.33 -13.44 -4.64
C PRO A 95 -1.20 -13.43 -4.73
N ILE A 96 -1.82 -12.30 -4.37
CA ILE A 96 -3.28 -12.07 -4.50
C ILE A 96 -3.59 -10.89 -5.42
N LYS A 97 -4.59 -11.06 -6.30
CA LYS A 97 -5.12 -9.98 -7.14
C LYS A 97 -6.15 -9.16 -6.37
N LEU A 98 -5.95 -7.85 -6.35
CA LEU A 98 -6.90 -6.86 -5.83
C LEU A 98 -7.49 -6.06 -6.98
N ASP A 99 -8.81 -6.18 -7.14
CA ASP A 99 -9.54 -5.34 -8.07
C ASP A 99 -9.49 -3.86 -7.65
N ARG A 100 -10.00 -2.98 -8.53
CA ARG A 100 -10.05 -1.54 -8.26
C ARG A 100 -10.80 -1.27 -6.95
N HIS A 101 -10.20 -0.50 -6.04
CA HIS A 101 -10.76 -0.23 -4.72
C HIS A 101 -10.98 -1.47 -3.83
N GLY A 102 -10.50 -2.64 -4.25
CA GLY A 102 -10.47 -3.85 -3.47
C GLY A 102 -9.51 -3.74 -2.29
N SER A 103 -9.76 -4.53 -1.26
CA SER A 103 -8.94 -4.61 -0.06
C SER A 103 -8.70 -6.04 0.35
N PHE A 104 -7.54 -6.29 0.94
CA PHE A 104 -7.16 -7.56 1.54
C PHE A 104 -6.56 -7.29 2.90
N SER A 105 -6.92 -8.10 3.90
CA SER A 105 -6.33 -8.05 5.23
C SER A 105 -5.66 -9.39 5.50
N GLY A 106 -4.34 -9.38 5.63
CA GLY A 106 -3.59 -10.55 6.06
C GLY A 106 -3.45 -10.52 7.57
N THR A 107 -4.14 -11.42 8.27
CA THR A 107 -4.04 -11.61 9.73
C THR A 107 -2.94 -12.61 10.04
N PHE A 108 -2.05 -12.33 10.99
CA PHE A 108 -0.91 -13.23 11.29
C PHE A 108 -0.54 -13.27 12.76
N TYR A 109 0.03 -14.40 13.16
CA TYR A 109 0.61 -14.56 14.49
C TYR A 109 1.86 -13.69 14.65
N THR A 110 2.03 -13.13 15.85
CA THR A 110 3.17 -12.27 16.19
C THR A 110 4.41 -13.06 16.61
N ASN A 111 4.28 -14.39 16.75
CA ASN A 111 5.33 -15.28 17.25
C ASN A 111 6.56 -15.22 16.32
N GLY A 112 7.75 -15.03 16.89
CA GLY A 112 9.01 -14.92 16.15
C GLY A 112 9.30 -13.53 15.56
N LEU A 113 8.39 -12.56 15.72
CA LEU A 113 8.64 -11.15 15.40
C LEU A 113 9.11 -10.33 16.63
N GLU A 114 9.09 -10.94 17.82
CA GLU A 114 9.31 -10.28 19.11
C GLU A 114 10.76 -9.78 19.28
N ASP A 115 11.74 -10.54 18.77
CA ASP A 115 13.16 -10.20 18.83
C ASP A 115 13.62 -9.25 17.71
N LEU A 116 12.74 -8.89 16.78
CA LEU A 116 13.07 -8.04 15.64
C LEU A 116 12.80 -6.56 15.96
N ASP A 117 13.71 -5.67 15.51
CA ASP A 117 13.48 -4.22 15.57
C ASP A 117 12.46 -3.80 14.48
N ILE A 118 11.18 -4.03 14.73
CA ILE A 118 10.09 -3.77 13.78
C ILE A 118 9.91 -2.26 13.56
N GLY A 119 9.83 -1.89 12.27
CA GLY A 119 9.58 -0.53 11.81
C GLY A 119 8.16 -0.33 11.27
N LYS A 120 8.03 -0.16 9.95
CA LYS A 120 6.78 0.12 9.23
C LYS A 120 6.24 -1.16 8.60
N ALA A 121 4.92 -1.28 8.46
CA ALA A 121 4.33 -2.28 7.58
C ALA A 121 4.60 -1.91 6.11
N TYR A 122 4.65 -2.89 5.21
CA TYR A 122 4.75 -2.65 3.79
C TYR A 122 3.95 -3.68 2.98
N ALA A 123 3.67 -3.31 1.73
CA ALA A 123 3.19 -4.20 0.68
C ALA A 123 3.99 -3.95 -0.60
N LEU A 124 4.34 -5.03 -1.29
CA LEU A 124 5.03 -5.05 -2.57
C LEU A 124 4.08 -5.63 -3.62
N THR A 125 3.99 -4.95 -4.76
CA THR A 125 3.29 -5.48 -5.93
C THR A 125 4.22 -6.33 -6.79
N THR A 126 3.63 -7.20 -7.61
CA THR A 126 4.35 -7.92 -8.68
C THR A 126 5.03 -6.95 -9.67
N SER A 127 4.51 -5.74 -9.83
CA SER A 127 5.11 -4.67 -10.64
C SER A 127 6.28 -3.94 -9.98
N GLY A 128 6.72 -4.37 -8.78
CA GLY A 128 7.88 -3.80 -8.08
C GLY A 128 7.58 -2.57 -7.23
N VAL A 129 6.31 -2.17 -7.08
CA VAL A 129 5.93 -0.99 -6.31
C VAL A 129 5.80 -1.34 -4.84
N ILE A 130 6.61 -0.71 -3.99
CA ILE A 130 6.55 -0.86 -2.54
C ILE A 130 5.84 0.34 -1.92
N ARG A 131 4.87 0.08 -1.05
CA ARG A 131 4.23 1.10 -0.20
C ARG A 131 4.31 0.71 1.25
N TYR A 132 4.41 1.74 2.10
CA TYR A 132 4.58 1.60 3.53
C TYR A 132 3.36 2.12 4.28
N GLY A 133 3.07 1.47 5.39
CA GLY A 133 1.97 1.77 6.30
C GLY A 133 2.46 2.02 7.72
N LYS A 134 1.82 2.97 8.39
CA LYS A 134 1.95 3.19 9.83
C LYS A 134 0.57 3.32 10.42
N SER A 135 0.40 2.90 11.66
CA SER A 135 -0.81 3.14 12.44
C SER A 135 -0.49 3.30 13.92
N PRO A 136 -1.41 3.89 14.71
CA PRO A 136 -1.31 3.87 16.17
C PRO A 136 -1.22 2.44 16.73
N ALA A 137 -1.96 1.48 16.14
CA ALA A 137 -1.93 0.07 16.52
C ALA A 137 -0.51 -0.52 16.41
N LEU A 138 0.19 -0.28 15.30
CA LEU A 138 1.57 -0.72 15.10
C LEU A 138 2.52 -0.13 16.15
N LYS A 139 2.36 1.17 16.46
CA LYS A 139 3.19 1.82 17.48
C LYS A 139 2.96 1.22 18.87
N GLN A 140 1.71 0.96 19.23
CA GLN A 140 1.36 0.34 20.51
C GLN A 140 1.90 -1.08 20.61
N TRP A 141 1.76 -1.87 19.55
CA TRP A 141 2.30 -3.23 19.51
C TRP A 141 3.83 -3.26 19.65
N ILE A 142 4.56 -2.44 18.89
CA ILE A 142 6.02 -2.31 19.02
C ILE A 142 6.43 -1.87 20.44
N ALA A 143 5.68 -0.95 21.04
CA ALA A 143 5.93 -0.52 22.42
C ALA A 143 5.64 -1.62 23.45
N GLY A 144 4.67 -2.50 23.18
CA GLY A 144 4.36 -3.66 24.01
C GLY A 144 5.45 -4.73 23.93
N LEU A 145 5.95 -5.04 22.72
CA LEU A 145 7.06 -5.99 22.51
C LEU A 145 8.28 -5.62 23.34
N LYS A 146 8.65 -4.33 23.36
CA LYS A 146 9.81 -3.82 24.11
C LYS A 146 9.68 -3.85 25.64
N ARG A 147 8.47 -4.06 26.18
CA ARG A 147 8.25 -4.18 27.64
C ARG A 147 8.21 -5.62 28.11
N GLY A 148 8.03 -6.58 27.20
CA GLY A 148 7.98 -8.01 27.50
C GLY A 148 9.31 -8.74 27.29
N ALA A 149 10.30 -8.08 26.66
CA ALA A 149 11.70 -8.51 26.55
C ALA A 149 12.55 -7.85 27.63
#